data_AF-A0A9P9MM04-F1
#
_entry.id   AF-A0A9P9MM04-F1
#
_cell.length_a   1.000
_cell.length_b   1.000
_cell.length_c   1.000
_cell.angle_alpha   90.00
_cell.angle_beta   90.00
_cell.angle_gamma   90.00
#
_symmetry.space_group_name_H-M   'P 1'
#
loop_
_entity.id
_entity.type
_entity.pdbx_description
1 polymer ?
#
loop_
_entity_poly.entity_id
_entity_poly.type
_entity_poly.pdbx_seq_one_letter_code
_entity_poly.pdbx_strand_id
1 'polypeptide(L)'
;MKTPLLSSSSTTRAAATVLLHLVFLITAGPYKFLGMFEEAAPSTVAVFRALLPYTQKLIHVRWSGEGMWIPLGAQDFQVPFENHTSHSSAGQLLLYPGGFSETDFLFCYGGVHFASKMGTLAANHCLTVTEGMEDLRALGEMVLWKGTQDVRFEIADQGMISEFRASRRSKL
;
A
#
# COMPACT_ATOMS: atom_id res chain seq x y z
N MET A 1 46.46 -33.30 5.87
CA MET A 1 45.90 -31.93 5.93
C MET A 1 44.40 -32.02 5.72
N LYS A 2 43.58 -31.67 6.72
CA LYS A 2 42.12 -31.59 6.62
C LYS A 2 41.75 -30.13 6.35
N THR A 3 41.11 -29.88 5.21
CA THR A 3 40.53 -28.57 4.83
C THR A 3 39.22 -28.36 5.61
N PRO A 4 38.95 -27.20 6.22
CA PRO A 4 37.70 -26.98 6.94
C PRO A 4 36.57 -26.57 5.98
N LEU A 5 35.38 -27.13 6.21
CA LEU A 5 34.12 -26.73 5.60
C LEU A 5 33.64 -25.41 6.23
N LEU A 6 33.49 -24.35 5.44
CA LEU A 6 32.78 -23.13 5.88
C LEU A 6 31.27 -23.39 5.94
N SER A 7 30.66 -23.07 7.08
CA SER A 7 29.22 -23.15 7.31
C SER A 7 28.48 -21.99 6.64
N SER A 8 27.45 -22.30 5.84
CA SER A 8 26.67 -21.37 5.01
C SER A 8 25.38 -20.83 5.65
N SER A 9 25.28 -20.71 6.98
CA SER A 9 24.00 -20.49 7.67
C SER A 9 23.65 -19.05 8.08
N SER A 10 24.49 -18.03 7.81
CA SER A 10 24.24 -16.65 8.30
C SER A 10 23.53 -15.73 7.30
N THR A 11 23.67 -15.97 5.99
CA THR A 11 23.14 -15.06 4.94
C THR A 11 21.62 -15.11 4.80
N THR A 12 21.01 -16.28 5.01
CA THR A 12 19.55 -16.49 4.83
C THR A 12 18.71 -15.79 5.90
N ARG A 13 19.19 -15.73 7.14
CA ARG A 13 18.48 -15.06 8.24
C ARG A 13 18.46 -13.54 8.07
N ALA A 14 19.60 -12.93 7.72
CA ALA A 14 19.67 -11.49 7.49
C ALA A 14 18.82 -11.04 6.30
N ALA A 15 18.83 -11.79 5.18
CA ALA A 15 17.98 -11.52 4.03
C ALA A 15 16.47 -11.64 4.37
N ALA A 16 16.08 -12.69 5.12
CA ALA A 16 14.70 -12.84 5.58
C ALA A 16 14.27 -11.74 6.57
N THR A 17 15.20 -11.26 7.43
CA THR A 17 14.98 -10.13 8.33
C THR A 17 14.86 -8.81 7.57
N VAL A 18 15.64 -8.59 6.52
CA VAL A 18 15.54 -7.38 5.67
C VAL A 18 14.24 -7.40 4.85
N LEU A 19 13.85 -8.55 4.28
CA LEU A 19 12.59 -8.73 3.57
C LEU A 19 11.36 -8.45 4.45
N LEU A 20 11.39 -8.80 5.74
CA LEU A 20 10.30 -8.49 6.68
C LEU A 20 10.05 -6.99 6.86
N HIS A 21 11.09 -6.17 6.84
CA HIS A 21 10.93 -4.72 7.01
C HIS A 21 10.35 -4.02 5.77
N LEU A 22 10.21 -4.75 4.66
CA LEU A 22 9.71 -4.25 3.39
C LEU A 22 8.26 -4.68 3.11
N VAL A 23 7.72 -5.64 3.86
CA VAL A 23 6.36 -6.15 3.67
C VAL A 23 5.41 -5.52 4.68
N PHE A 24 4.27 -5.05 4.20
CA PHE A 24 3.16 -4.61 5.05
C PHE A 24 1.93 -5.48 4.82
N LEU A 25 1.06 -5.48 5.82
CA LEU A 25 -0.28 -6.03 5.78
C LEU A 25 -1.28 -4.88 5.69
N ILE A 26 -2.15 -4.93 4.69
CA ILE A 26 -3.36 -4.10 4.65
C ILE A 26 -4.52 -4.96 5.10
N THR A 27 -5.26 -4.52 6.10
CA THR A 27 -6.58 -5.06 6.42
C THR A 27 -7.61 -4.00 6.06
N ALA A 28 -8.47 -4.27 5.08
CA ALA A 28 -9.47 -3.34 4.57
C ALA A 28 -10.85 -4.03 4.49
N GLY A 29 -11.78 -3.62 5.34
CA GLY A 29 -13.04 -4.36 5.54
C GLY A 29 -12.75 -5.84 5.85
N PRO A 30 -13.37 -6.80 5.12
CA PRO A 30 -13.11 -8.24 5.31
C PRO A 30 -11.89 -8.75 4.53
N TYR A 31 -11.17 -7.88 3.82
CA TYR A 31 -10.08 -8.26 2.93
C TYR A 31 -8.72 -7.99 3.58
N LYS A 32 -7.75 -8.83 3.24
CA LYS A 32 -6.35 -8.66 3.63
C LYS A 32 -5.47 -8.70 2.38
N PHE A 33 -4.38 -7.94 2.39
CA PHE A 33 -3.42 -7.86 1.30
C PHE A 33 -2.01 -7.78 1.87
N LEU A 34 -1.03 -8.38 1.18
CA LEU A 34 0.37 -8.09 1.43
C LEU A 34 0.90 -7.23 0.29
N GLY A 35 1.88 -6.39 0.58
CA GLY A 35 2.60 -5.67 -0.46
C GLY A 35 3.95 -5.15 -0.02
N MET A 36 4.57 -4.35 -0.89
CA MET A 36 5.92 -3.81 -0.72
C MET A 36 5.99 -2.30 -0.93
N PHE A 37 6.92 -1.64 -0.25
CA PHE A 37 7.22 -0.22 -0.47
C PHE A 37 7.97 0.02 -1.78
N GLU A 38 7.74 1.19 -2.38
CA GLU A 38 8.40 1.60 -3.63
C GLU A 38 9.74 2.30 -3.36
N GLU A 39 10.84 1.69 -3.77
CA GLU A 39 12.19 2.25 -3.58
C GLU A 39 12.41 3.57 -4.35
N ALA A 40 11.63 3.79 -5.41
CA ALA A 40 11.66 5.01 -6.22
C ALA A 40 11.03 6.24 -5.53
N ALA A 41 10.35 6.06 -4.39
CA ALA A 41 9.73 7.11 -3.59
C ALA A 41 10.21 7.09 -2.13
N PRO A 42 11.52 7.27 -1.87
CA PRO A 42 12.09 7.05 -0.55
C PRO A 42 11.56 8.03 0.52
N SER A 43 11.30 9.29 0.17
CA SER A 43 10.83 10.31 1.12
C SER A 43 9.37 10.07 1.52
N THR A 44 8.56 9.70 0.54
CA THR A 44 7.14 9.35 0.69
C THR A 44 6.98 8.05 1.46
N VAL A 45 7.81 7.05 1.16
CA VAL A 45 7.86 5.80 1.94
C VAL A 45 8.27 6.08 3.38
N ALA A 46 9.26 6.95 3.63
CA ALA A 46 9.64 7.33 4.98
C ALA A 46 8.49 7.98 5.76
N VAL A 47 7.75 8.90 5.13
CA VAL A 47 6.52 9.48 5.70
C VAL A 47 5.48 8.42 6.00
N PHE A 48 5.15 7.56 5.03
CA PHE A 48 4.14 6.53 5.22
C PHE A 48 4.53 5.57 6.36
N ARG A 49 5.80 5.14 6.41
CA ARG A 49 6.31 4.26 7.48
C ARG A 49 6.23 4.91 8.86
N ALA A 50 6.46 6.22 8.96
CA ALA A 50 6.34 6.94 10.23
C ALA A 50 4.89 7.00 10.76
N LEU A 51 3.88 6.81 9.90
CA LEU A 51 2.48 6.73 10.31
C LEU A 51 2.08 5.35 10.84
N LEU A 52 2.89 4.32 10.63
CA LEU A 52 2.51 2.94 10.95
C LEU A 52 2.59 2.64 12.47
N PRO A 53 1.63 1.84 13.01
CA PRO A 53 0.46 1.32 12.32
C PRO A 53 -0.59 2.42 12.10
N TYR A 54 -1.12 2.48 10.87
CA TYR A 54 -2.03 3.54 10.46
C TYR A 54 -3.43 2.98 10.26
N THR A 55 -4.43 3.53 10.94
CA THR A 55 -5.84 3.11 10.84
C THR A 55 -6.72 4.28 10.44
N GLN A 56 -7.59 4.08 9.44
CA GLN A 56 -8.49 5.11 8.95
C GLN A 56 -9.70 4.52 8.21
N LYS A 57 -10.48 5.37 7.54
CA LYS A 57 -11.59 4.97 6.67
C LYS A 57 -11.19 5.14 5.20
N LEU A 58 -11.37 4.09 4.40
CA LEU A 58 -11.34 4.15 2.93
C LEU A 58 -12.70 4.58 2.41
N ILE A 59 -12.70 5.54 1.50
CA ILE A 59 -13.90 6.00 0.78
C ILE A 59 -13.67 5.95 -0.72
N HIS A 60 -14.72 5.83 -1.52
CA HIS A 60 -14.55 5.75 -2.97
C HIS A 60 -14.24 7.14 -3.55
N VAL A 61 -13.33 7.21 -4.53
CA VAL A 61 -13.00 8.49 -5.18
C VAL A 61 -14.18 9.01 -5.99
N ARG A 62 -14.22 10.34 -6.17
CA ARG A 62 -15.26 11.02 -6.96
C ARG A 62 -14.91 11.20 -8.44
N TRP A 63 -13.62 11.38 -8.76
CA TRP A 63 -13.17 11.82 -10.09
C TRP A 63 -12.30 10.80 -10.83
N SER A 64 -11.62 9.92 -10.09
CA SER A 64 -10.41 9.26 -10.61
C SER A 64 -10.60 7.83 -11.14
N GLY A 65 -11.84 7.36 -11.28
CA GLY A 65 -12.14 6.01 -11.75
C GLY A 65 -12.10 4.98 -10.62
N GLU A 66 -11.37 3.88 -10.83
CA GLU A 66 -11.35 2.70 -9.95
C GLU A 66 -10.40 2.88 -8.74
N GLY A 67 -10.61 3.97 -8.00
CA GLY A 67 -9.82 4.36 -6.84
C GLY A 67 -10.63 4.47 -5.56
N MET A 68 -9.97 4.23 -4.43
CA MET A 68 -10.44 4.58 -3.09
C MET A 68 -9.46 5.60 -2.51
N TRP A 69 -9.88 6.47 -1.61
CA TRP A 69 -8.99 7.39 -0.93
C TRP A 69 -9.16 7.40 0.59
N ILE A 70 -8.15 7.95 1.26
CA ILE A 70 -8.17 8.37 2.66
C ILE A 70 -7.92 9.89 2.68
N PRO A 71 -8.91 10.73 3.08
CA PRO A 71 -8.73 12.17 3.09
C PRO A 71 -7.89 12.59 4.31
N LEU A 72 -6.85 13.38 4.08
CA LEU A 72 -5.97 13.92 5.13
C LEU A 72 -6.14 15.43 5.30
N GLY A 73 -7.06 16.04 4.55
CA GLY A 73 -7.39 17.46 4.65
C GLY A 73 -6.19 18.35 4.31
N ALA A 74 -5.83 19.24 5.23
CA ALA A 74 -4.73 20.20 5.08
C ALA A 74 -3.38 19.68 5.60
N GLN A 75 -3.25 18.38 5.87
CA GLN A 75 -2.00 17.80 6.35
C GLN A 75 -0.89 18.05 5.34
N ASP A 76 0.21 18.63 5.80
CA ASP A 76 1.39 18.89 4.99
C ASP A 76 2.53 18.00 5.47
N PHE A 77 2.95 17.06 4.63
CA PHE A 77 4.06 16.15 4.93
C PHE A 77 5.41 16.68 4.47
N GLN A 78 5.45 17.86 3.82
CA GLN A 78 6.67 18.47 3.31
C GLN A 78 7.48 17.51 2.40
N VAL A 79 6.78 16.68 1.61
CA VAL A 79 7.41 15.78 0.64
C VAL A 79 7.28 16.34 -0.78
N PRO A 80 8.35 16.31 -1.58
CA PRO A 80 8.27 16.70 -2.98
C PRO A 80 7.52 15.64 -3.80
N PHE A 81 7.22 15.95 -5.05
CA PHE A 81 6.81 14.93 -6.01
C PHE A 81 7.97 13.97 -6.33
N GLU A 82 7.73 12.67 -6.18
CA GLU A 82 8.69 11.58 -6.45
C GLU A 82 7.92 10.32 -6.87
N ASN A 83 8.43 9.59 -7.87
CA ASN A 83 7.73 8.44 -8.48
C ASN A 83 6.25 8.74 -8.80
N HIS A 84 5.96 9.99 -9.21
CA HIS A 84 4.59 10.46 -9.31
C HIS A 84 3.96 10.05 -10.63
N THR A 85 2.66 9.76 -10.60
CA THR A 85 1.89 9.44 -11.80
C THR A 85 0.47 9.98 -11.67
N SER A 86 -0.13 10.29 -12.82
CA SER A 86 -1.58 10.51 -12.95
C SER A 86 -2.30 9.24 -13.39
N HIS A 87 -1.59 8.19 -13.79
CA HIS A 87 -2.14 6.96 -14.34
C HIS A 87 -1.68 5.77 -13.50
N SER A 88 -2.35 5.53 -12.38
CA SER A 88 -2.04 4.42 -11.48
C SER A 88 -2.83 3.15 -11.84
N SER A 89 -2.24 2.01 -11.48
CA SER A 89 -2.77 0.67 -11.73
C SER A 89 -3.34 0.03 -10.46
N ALA A 90 -4.12 -1.04 -10.62
CA ALA A 90 -4.65 -1.81 -9.51
C ALA A 90 -3.53 -2.25 -8.54
N GLY A 91 -3.79 -2.14 -7.25
CA GLY A 91 -2.85 -2.51 -6.18
C GLY A 91 -1.88 -1.40 -5.79
N GLN A 92 -1.80 -0.32 -6.55
CA GLN A 92 -0.94 0.82 -6.23
C GLN A 92 -1.59 1.74 -5.19
N LEU A 93 -0.79 2.17 -4.22
CA LEU A 93 -1.14 3.21 -3.25
C LEU A 93 -0.20 4.40 -3.41
N LEU A 94 -0.80 5.59 -3.46
CA LEU A 94 -0.12 6.83 -3.74
C LEU A 94 -0.40 7.86 -2.64
N LEU A 95 0.56 8.74 -2.37
CA LEU A 95 0.37 9.94 -1.55
C LEU A 95 0.30 11.17 -2.45
N TYR A 96 -0.81 11.88 -2.42
CA TYR A 96 -0.87 13.23 -2.95
C TYR A 96 -0.49 14.24 -1.86
N PRO A 97 0.59 15.02 -2.01
CA PRO A 97 1.04 15.95 -0.97
C PRO A 97 0.16 17.21 -0.81
N GLY A 98 -0.90 17.36 -1.60
CA GLY A 98 -1.80 18.51 -1.56
C GLY A 98 -1.41 19.64 -2.52
N GLY A 99 -1.93 20.84 -2.24
CA GLY A 99 -1.66 22.08 -2.99
C GLY A 99 -2.85 22.58 -3.81
N PHE A 100 -3.48 21.70 -4.61
CA PHE A 100 -4.69 22.04 -5.37
C PHE A 100 -5.97 21.41 -4.80
N SER A 101 -5.85 20.17 -4.35
CA SER A 101 -6.88 19.44 -3.60
C SER A 101 -6.37 19.16 -2.19
N GLU A 102 -7.24 18.61 -1.34
CA GLU A 102 -6.81 18.08 -0.05
C GLU A 102 -5.72 17.01 -0.22
N THR A 103 -4.81 16.92 0.74
CA THR A 103 -3.82 15.84 0.83
C THR A 103 -4.56 14.52 1.02
N ASP A 104 -4.16 13.47 0.30
CA ASP A 104 -4.82 12.17 0.38
C ASP A 104 -3.86 10.99 0.15
N PHE A 105 -4.25 9.83 0.69
CA PHE A 105 -3.77 8.55 0.16
C PHE A 105 -4.78 8.01 -0.84
N LEU A 106 -4.32 7.66 -2.03
CA LEU A 106 -5.11 7.05 -3.09
C LEU A 106 -4.75 5.56 -3.20
N PHE A 107 -5.71 4.66 -3.03
CA PHE A 107 -5.53 3.21 -3.15
C PHE A 107 -6.36 2.64 -4.30
N CYS A 108 -5.70 2.09 -5.31
CA CYS A 108 -6.31 1.73 -6.59
C CYS A 108 -6.76 0.28 -6.61
N TYR A 109 -8.01 0.01 -6.99
CA TYR A 109 -8.51 -1.36 -7.23
C TYR A 109 -8.64 -1.71 -8.73
N GLY A 110 -8.23 -0.78 -9.59
CA GLY A 110 -8.36 -0.86 -11.02
C GLY A 110 -7.61 0.26 -11.73
N GLY A 111 -8.03 0.60 -12.95
CA GLY A 111 -7.45 1.69 -13.72
C GLY A 111 -7.86 3.05 -13.17
N VAL A 112 -6.88 3.91 -12.88
CA VAL A 112 -7.11 5.24 -12.31
C VAL A 112 -6.50 6.33 -13.18
N HIS A 113 -7.22 7.43 -13.35
CA HIS A 113 -6.69 8.70 -13.84
C HIS A 113 -6.87 9.74 -12.74
N PHE A 114 -5.80 10.02 -11.99
CA PHE A 114 -5.88 10.84 -10.78
C PHE A 114 -6.22 12.30 -11.11
N ALA A 115 -7.28 12.80 -10.47
CA ALA A 115 -7.88 14.08 -10.84
C ALA A 115 -8.73 14.63 -9.69
N SER A 116 -9.00 15.93 -9.74
CA SER A 116 -9.94 16.64 -8.87
C SER A 116 -10.83 17.58 -9.70
N LYS A 117 -11.64 18.40 -9.03
CA LYS A 117 -12.38 19.50 -9.67
C LYS A 117 -11.48 20.48 -10.45
N MET A 118 -10.18 20.53 -10.13
CA MET A 118 -9.20 21.41 -10.76
C MET A 118 -8.54 20.77 -12.00
N GLY A 119 -8.91 19.54 -12.36
CA GLY A 119 -8.32 18.78 -13.45
C GLY A 119 -7.38 17.68 -12.97
N THR A 120 -6.49 17.24 -13.86
CA THR A 120 -5.53 16.17 -13.60
C THR A 120 -4.57 16.54 -12.47
N LEU A 121 -4.34 15.58 -11.57
CA LEU A 121 -3.36 15.65 -10.49
C LEU A 121 -2.33 14.52 -10.67
N ALA A 122 -1.21 14.61 -9.97
CA ALA A 122 -0.24 13.52 -9.85
C ALA A 122 -0.03 13.23 -8.37
N ALA A 123 0.21 11.97 -8.02
CA ALA A 123 0.51 11.55 -6.65
C ALA A 123 1.71 10.61 -6.65
N ASN A 124 2.45 10.59 -5.55
CA ASN A 124 3.67 9.78 -5.39
C ASN A 124 3.30 8.32 -5.14
N HIS A 125 3.63 7.44 -6.07
CA HIS A 125 3.43 6.01 -5.89
C HIS A 125 4.44 5.46 -4.88
N CYS A 126 3.96 5.02 -3.71
CA CYS A 126 4.82 4.65 -2.58
C CYS A 126 4.67 3.20 -2.14
N LEU A 127 3.68 2.48 -2.65
CA LEU A 127 3.37 1.13 -2.19
C LEU A 127 2.60 0.33 -3.25
N THR A 128 3.00 -0.93 -3.44
CA THR A 128 2.32 -1.88 -4.34
C THR A 128 1.86 -3.12 -3.58
N VAL A 129 0.58 -3.48 -3.71
CA VAL A 129 0.06 -4.80 -3.31
C VAL A 129 0.66 -5.89 -4.19
N THR A 130 1.21 -6.94 -3.57
CA THR A 130 1.85 -8.07 -4.26
C THR A 130 1.11 -9.39 -4.08
N GLU A 131 0.28 -9.53 -3.03
CA GLU A 131 -0.55 -10.72 -2.80
C GLU A 131 -1.97 -10.33 -2.35
N GLY A 132 -2.97 -11.10 -2.80
CA GLY A 132 -4.40 -10.83 -2.55
C GLY A 132 -5.06 -9.93 -3.60
N MET A 133 -4.39 -9.69 -4.74
CA MET A 133 -4.89 -8.84 -5.84
C MET A 133 -6.29 -9.23 -6.33
N GLU A 134 -6.64 -10.51 -6.26
CA GLU A 134 -7.95 -11.04 -6.65
C GLU A 134 -9.12 -10.43 -5.86
N ASP A 135 -8.87 -9.95 -4.63
CA ASP A 135 -9.88 -9.34 -3.76
C ASP A 135 -10.01 -7.82 -3.95
N LEU A 136 -9.09 -7.17 -4.66
CA LEU A 136 -9.08 -5.70 -4.79
C LEU A 136 -10.38 -5.19 -5.41
N ARG A 137 -10.85 -5.84 -6.48
CA ARG A 137 -12.09 -5.46 -7.16
C ARG A 137 -13.28 -5.49 -6.20
N ALA A 138 -13.38 -6.57 -5.42
CA ALA A 138 -14.46 -6.76 -4.47
C ALA A 138 -14.41 -5.73 -3.33
N LEU A 139 -13.21 -5.37 -2.86
CA LEU A 139 -13.03 -4.25 -1.91
C LEU A 139 -13.48 -2.91 -2.52
N GLY A 140 -13.05 -2.59 -3.74
CA GLY A 140 -13.41 -1.35 -4.42
C GLY A 140 -14.91 -1.18 -4.60
N GLU A 141 -15.57 -2.22 -5.11
CA GLU A 141 -17.03 -2.26 -5.27
C GLU A 141 -17.75 -2.18 -3.92
N MET A 142 -17.21 -2.81 -2.87
CA MET A 142 -17.75 -2.68 -1.52
C MET A 142 -17.68 -1.24 -1.02
N VAL A 143 -16.54 -0.56 -1.17
CA VAL A 143 -16.39 0.84 -0.76
C VAL A 143 -17.32 1.75 -1.58
N LEU A 144 -17.49 1.48 -2.88
CA LEU A 144 -18.41 2.21 -3.75
C LEU A 144 -19.87 2.07 -3.33
N TRP A 145 -20.36 0.84 -3.19
CA TRP A 145 -21.79 0.56 -3.03
C TRP A 145 -22.24 0.52 -1.58
N LYS A 146 -21.35 0.17 -0.65
CA LYS A 146 -21.65 0.05 0.79
C LYS A 146 -21.03 1.16 1.63
N GLY A 147 -20.37 2.12 0.99
CA GLY A 147 -19.75 3.26 1.64
C GLY A 147 -18.48 2.90 2.41
N THR A 148 -18.10 3.77 3.34
CA THR A 148 -16.78 3.79 3.97
C THR A 148 -16.41 2.46 4.64
N GLN A 149 -15.21 1.95 4.38
CA GLN A 149 -14.68 0.74 5.03
C GLN A 149 -13.51 1.09 5.95
N ASP A 150 -13.35 0.37 7.06
CA ASP A 150 -12.14 0.45 7.87
C ASP A 150 -10.93 -0.05 7.11
N VAL A 151 -9.81 0.65 7.23
CA VAL A 151 -8.51 0.22 6.72
C VAL A 151 -7.45 0.35 7.80
N ARG A 152 -6.55 -0.63 7.84
CA ARG A 152 -5.36 -0.63 8.68
C ARG A 152 -4.16 -1.07 7.85
N PHE A 153 -3.07 -0.33 7.99
CA PHE A 153 -1.76 -0.63 7.43
C PHE A 153 -0.79 -0.89 8.58
N GLU A 154 -0.01 -1.97 8.49
CA GLU A 154 1.03 -2.30 9.47
C GLU A 154 2.18 -3.08 8.83
N ILE A 155 3.39 -2.96 9.40
CA ILE A 155 4.51 -3.82 9.00
C ILE A 155 4.15 -5.27 9.34
N ALA A 156 4.29 -6.17 8.38
CA ALA A 156 3.92 -7.56 8.55
C ALA A 156 5.09 -8.35 9.15
N ASP A 157 4.87 -8.95 10.33
CA ASP A 157 5.81 -9.95 10.86
C ASP A 157 5.62 -11.32 10.18
N GLN A 158 6.52 -12.26 10.50
CA GLN A 158 6.46 -13.61 9.94
C GLN A 158 5.16 -14.36 10.30
N GLY A 159 4.59 -14.10 11.48
CA GLY A 159 3.34 -14.71 11.92
C GLY A 159 2.17 -14.24 11.06
N MET A 160 2.05 -12.92 10.89
CA MET A 160 1.02 -12.30 10.06
C MET A 160 1.09 -12.76 8.60
N ILE A 161 2.29 -12.81 8.01
CA ILE A 161 2.51 -13.29 6.63
C ILE A 161 2.09 -14.75 6.52
N SER A 162 2.49 -15.58 7.48
CA SER A 162 2.17 -17.01 7.48
C SER A 162 0.67 -17.26 7.62
N GLU A 163 -0.01 -16.54 8.51
CA GLU A 163 -1.46 -16.59 8.69
C GLU A 163 -2.20 -16.16 7.43
N PHE A 164 -1.80 -15.03 6.84
CA PHE A 164 -2.37 -14.53 5.59
C PHE A 164 -2.32 -15.63 4.50
N ARG A 165 -1.14 -16.17 4.23
CA ARG A 165 -0.95 -17.19 3.19
C ARG A 165 -1.65 -18.52 3.52
N ALA A 166 -1.77 -18.87 4.81
CA ALA A 166 -2.52 -20.06 5.22
C ALA A 166 -4.01 -19.91 4.95
N SER A 167 -4.60 -18.75 5.29
CA SER A 167 -6.02 -18.47 5.06
C SER A 167 -6.42 -18.47 3.58
N ARG A 168 -5.47 -18.15 2.70
CA ARG A 168 -5.64 -18.19 1.23
C ARG A 168 -5.67 -19.61 0.68
N ARG A 169 -4.79 -20.49 1.18
CA ARG A 169 -4.76 -21.91 0.76
C ARG A 169 -6.04 -22.66 1.12
N SER A 170 -6.67 -22.33 2.26
CA SER A 170 -7.91 -22.99 2.68
C SER A 170 -9.15 -22.58 1.87
N LYS A 171 -9.04 -21.57 0.99
CA LYS A 171 -10.13 -21.12 0.12
C LYS A 171 -10.09 -21.74 -1.29
N LEU A 172 -9.01 -22.45 -1.62
CA LEU A 172 -8.84 -23.21 -2.87
C LEU A 172 -9.27 -24.66 -2.66
#